data_AF-A0A7W6A9X0-F1
#
_entry.id   AF-A0A7W6A9X0-F1
#
_cell.length_a   1.000
_cell.length_b   1.000
_cell.length_c   1.000
_cell.angle_alpha   90.00
_cell.angle_beta   90.00
_cell.angle_gamma   90.00
#
_symmetry.space_group_name_H-M   'P 1'
#
loop_
_entity.id
_entity.type
_entity.pdbx_description
1 polymer ?
#
loop_
_entity_poly.entity_id
_entity_poly.type
_entity_poly.pdbx_seq_one_letter_code
_entity_poly.pdbx_strand_id
1 'polypeptide(L)'
;MRWAETWRGGYGPLVRSPETVERLAATTDRLVRRGVWPDEESVHRLLAAADRLASAALWLVAHMTYARRVDLSGATLPAEAFKAAPEGHTGGSLNMVPAFVGYLLANALSGGTRAWIMGQGHCVAAVEAVNALTGDVSPGQTGRYDRSDAGLSQLAADFYSYAIGPDGRPAVPLGSHAGPGTAGAVSEGGYLGSPSSNMSTCRCAARAWSPS
;
A
#
# COMPACT_ATOMS: atom_id res chain seq x y z
N MET A 1 10.04 -6.03 -25.26
CA MET A 1 10.48 -6.09 -23.85
C MET A 1 9.87 -7.35 -23.26
N ARG A 2 10.68 -8.25 -22.66
CA ARG A 2 10.18 -9.43 -21.96
C ARG A 2 10.00 -9.11 -20.49
N TRP A 3 8.79 -9.25 -19.97
CA TRP A 3 8.49 -8.90 -18.58
C TRP A 3 9.18 -9.84 -17.60
N ALA A 4 9.38 -11.10 -17.96
CA ALA A 4 10.10 -12.06 -17.12
C ALA A 4 11.54 -11.62 -16.81
N GLU A 5 12.28 -11.16 -17.82
CA GLU A 5 13.65 -10.66 -17.66
C GLU A 5 13.67 -9.33 -16.88
N THR A 6 12.73 -8.44 -17.20
CA THR A 6 12.58 -7.14 -16.51
C THR A 6 12.32 -7.33 -15.02
N TRP A 7 11.39 -8.23 -14.68
CA TRP A 7 11.01 -8.53 -13.30
C TRP A 7 12.12 -9.22 -12.50
N ARG A 8 12.87 -10.14 -13.15
CA ARG A 8 14.03 -10.82 -12.53
C ARG A 8 15.15 -9.84 -12.15
N GLY A 9 15.29 -8.74 -12.88
CA GLY A 9 16.25 -7.68 -12.58
C GLY A 9 16.00 -6.94 -11.25
N GLY A 10 14.81 -7.10 -10.65
CA GLY A 10 14.40 -6.34 -9.47
C GLY A 10 13.98 -4.91 -9.80
N TYR A 11 13.53 -4.16 -8.80
CA TYR A 11 13.12 -2.76 -8.96
C TYR A 11 13.20 -2.00 -7.65
N GLY A 12 13.83 -0.82 -7.67
CA GLY A 12 14.05 -0.04 -6.45
C GLY A 12 14.83 -0.85 -5.40
N PRO A 13 14.36 -0.93 -4.15
CA PRO A 13 15.01 -1.72 -3.10
C PRO A 13 14.70 -3.23 -3.18
N LEU A 14 13.86 -3.69 -4.12
CA LEU A 14 13.41 -5.07 -4.20
C LEU A 14 14.38 -5.91 -5.04
N VAL A 15 15.04 -6.86 -4.39
CA VAL A 15 16.00 -7.80 -5.00
C VAL A 15 15.40 -9.20 -5.05
N ARG A 16 15.71 -9.96 -6.11
CA ARG A 16 15.23 -11.33 -6.31
C ARG A 16 16.22 -12.36 -5.81
N SER A 17 15.80 -13.18 -4.85
CA SER A 17 16.51 -14.42 -4.56
C SER A 17 16.23 -15.45 -5.66
N PRO A 18 17.17 -16.38 -5.94
CA PRO A 18 16.93 -17.49 -6.87
C PRO A 18 15.66 -18.27 -6.53
N GLU A 19 15.43 -18.51 -5.23
CA GLU A 19 14.23 -19.18 -4.72
C GLU A 19 12.93 -18.42 -5.06
N THR A 20 12.92 -17.09 -4.96
CA THR A 20 11.76 -16.27 -5.34
C THR A 20 11.46 -16.39 -6.82
N VAL A 21 12.50 -16.39 -7.66
CA VAL A 21 12.37 -16.53 -9.12
C VAL A 21 11.78 -17.90 -9.47
N GLU A 22 12.29 -18.97 -8.86
CA GLU A 22 11.81 -20.33 -9.09
C GLU A 22 10.35 -20.50 -8.65
N ARG A 23 9.99 -20.07 -7.43
CA ARG A 23 8.63 -20.17 -6.90
C ARG A 23 7.62 -19.40 -7.74
N LEU A 24 7.99 -18.23 -8.24
CA LEU A 24 7.11 -17.45 -9.11
C LEU A 24 7.03 -18.00 -10.53
N ALA A 25 8.11 -18.56 -11.09
CA ALA A 25 8.03 -19.28 -12.36
C ALA A 25 7.04 -20.47 -12.28
N ALA A 26 7.14 -21.29 -11.23
CA ALA A 26 6.22 -22.40 -11.00
C ALA A 26 4.76 -21.93 -10.78
N THR A 27 4.58 -20.80 -10.12
CA THR A 27 3.25 -20.20 -9.91
C THR A 27 2.66 -19.67 -11.22
N THR A 28 3.47 -18.99 -12.04
CA THR A 28 3.09 -18.47 -13.36
C THR A 28 2.65 -19.60 -14.28
N ASP A 29 3.48 -20.63 -14.45
CA ASP A 29 3.16 -21.83 -15.26
C ASP A 29 1.84 -22.47 -14.81
N ARG A 30 1.63 -22.63 -13.50
CA ARG A 30 0.38 -23.15 -12.95
C ARG A 30 -0.83 -22.26 -13.27
N LEU A 31 -0.71 -20.94 -13.22
CA LEU A 31 -1.80 -20.02 -13.52
C LEU A 31 -2.19 -20.05 -15.00
N VAL A 32 -1.20 -20.12 -15.89
CA VAL A 32 -1.40 -20.21 -17.34
C VAL A 32 -2.00 -21.57 -17.73
N ARG A 33 -1.45 -22.69 -17.22
CA ARG A 33 -2.02 -24.02 -17.50
C ARG A 33 -3.46 -24.18 -17.03
N ARG A 34 -3.85 -23.46 -15.98
CA ARG A 34 -5.24 -23.44 -15.47
C ARG A 34 -6.15 -22.49 -16.23
N GLY A 35 -5.63 -21.75 -17.21
CA GLY A 35 -6.39 -20.76 -17.97
C GLY A 35 -6.83 -19.54 -17.16
N VAL A 36 -6.22 -19.28 -15.99
CA VAL A 36 -6.53 -18.08 -15.17
C VAL A 36 -5.93 -16.84 -15.83
N TRP A 37 -4.77 -17.00 -16.46
CA TRP A 37 -4.07 -15.97 -17.23
C TRP A 37 -3.79 -16.48 -18.64
N PRO A 38 -3.79 -15.60 -19.65
CA PRO A 38 -3.62 -15.99 -21.05
C PRO A 38 -2.19 -16.47 -21.36
N ASP A 39 -1.18 -15.89 -20.70
CA ASP A 39 0.23 -16.16 -20.95
C ASP A 39 1.12 -15.75 -19.76
N GLU A 40 2.37 -16.21 -19.76
CA GLU A 40 3.35 -15.92 -18.71
C GLU A 40 3.74 -14.44 -18.68
N GLU A 41 3.78 -13.77 -19.84
CA GLU A 41 4.14 -12.35 -19.97
C GLU A 41 3.15 -11.46 -19.22
N SER A 42 1.86 -11.78 -19.27
CA SER A 42 0.81 -11.06 -18.55
C SER A 42 0.96 -11.19 -17.05
N VAL A 43 1.31 -12.39 -16.56
CA VAL A 43 1.61 -12.62 -15.13
C VAL A 43 2.85 -11.84 -14.71
N HIS A 44 3.94 -11.92 -15.47
CA HIS A 44 5.17 -11.20 -15.16
C HIS A 44 5.02 -9.68 -15.23
N ARG A 45 4.17 -9.16 -16.12
CA ARG A 45 3.80 -7.75 -16.15
C ARG A 45 3.13 -7.32 -14.86
N LEU A 46 2.20 -8.11 -14.35
CA LEU A 46 1.52 -7.82 -13.08
C LEU A 46 2.50 -7.90 -11.88
N LEU A 47 3.41 -8.87 -11.88
CA LEU A 47 4.47 -8.96 -10.88
C LEU A 47 5.37 -7.70 -10.90
N ALA A 48 5.77 -7.24 -12.09
CA ALA A 48 6.55 -6.01 -12.23
C ALA A 48 5.76 -4.73 -11.88
N ALA A 49 4.44 -4.73 -12.05
CA ALA A 49 3.59 -3.63 -11.59
C ALA A 49 3.50 -3.59 -10.06
N ALA A 50 3.39 -4.76 -9.41
CA ALA A 50 3.41 -4.87 -7.96
C ALA A 50 4.72 -4.33 -7.36
N ASP A 51 5.86 -4.59 -7.99
CA ASP A 51 7.14 -4.04 -7.54
C ASP A 51 7.20 -2.52 -7.62
N ARG A 52 6.64 -1.93 -8.68
CA ARG A 52 6.55 -0.48 -8.82
C ARG A 52 5.67 0.13 -7.75
N LEU A 53 4.52 -0.48 -7.47
CA LEU A 53 3.63 -0.05 -6.41
C LEU A 53 4.30 -0.16 -5.03
N ALA A 54 4.95 -1.27 -4.74
CA ALA A 54 5.67 -1.47 -3.48
C ALA A 54 6.79 -0.44 -3.31
N SER A 55 7.62 -0.21 -4.34
CA SER A 55 8.69 0.80 -4.28
C SER A 55 8.15 2.23 -4.12
N ALA A 56 7.06 2.59 -4.80
CA ALA A 56 6.40 3.88 -4.63
C ALA A 56 5.80 4.04 -3.21
N ALA A 57 5.20 3.00 -2.67
CA ALA A 57 4.66 3.00 -1.32
C ALA A 57 5.75 3.07 -0.25
N LEU A 58 6.90 2.38 -0.43
CA LEU A 58 8.06 2.51 0.46
C LEU A 58 8.58 3.95 0.50
N TRP A 59 8.69 4.58 -0.69
CA TRP A 59 9.07 5.99 -0.80
C TRP A 59 8.07 6.91 -0.11
N LEU A 60 6.77 6.66 -0.27
CA LEU A 60 5.71 7.47 0.33
C LEU A 60 5.67 7.32 1.85
N VAL A 61 5.88 6.12 2.40
CA VAL A 61 6.00 5.89 3.86
C VAL A 61 7.15 6.70 4.46
N ALA A 62 8.29 6.81 3.77
CA ALA A 62 9.39 7.66 4.19
C ALA A 62 8.97 9.15 4.21
N HIS A 63 8.27 9.62 3.18
CA HIS A 63 7.75 10.99 3.14
C HIS A 63 6.72 11.25 4.22
N MET A 64 5.77 10.33 4.45
CA MET A 64 4.79 10.44 5.53
C MET A 64 5.47 10.59 6.89
N THR A 65 6.59 9.89 7.11
CA THR A 65 7.35 10.00 8.37
C THR A 65 8.06 11.34 8.49
N TYR A 66 8.83 11.74 7.47
CA TYR A 66 9.85 12.78 7.60
C TYR A 66 9.47 14.12 6.96
N ALA A 67 8.56 14.15 5.99
CA ALA A 67 8.26 15.32 5.17
C ALA A 67 6.79 15.74 5.28
N ARG A 68 6.52 17.02 5.01
CA ARG A 68 5.17 17.60 4.91
C ARG A 68 4.62 17.60 3.49
N ARG A 69 5.46 17.27 2.51
CA ARG A 69 5.09 17.23 1.09
C ARG A 69 5.97 16.25 0.35
N VAL A 70 5.53 15.91 -0.85
CA VAL A 70 6.33 15.16 -1.82
C VAL A 70 6.76 16.06 -2.98
N ASP A 71 7.58 15.52 -3.87
CA ASP A 71 7.86 16.10 -5.18
C ASP A 71 7.96 14.97 -6.21
N LEU A 72 6.95 14.85 -7.07
CA LEU A 72 6.90 13.79 -8.08
C LEU A 72 7.84 14.02 -9.27
N SER A 73 8.43 15.21 -9.42
CA SER A 73 9.46 15.44 -10.44
C SER A 73 10.81 14.84 -10.04
N GLY A 74 10.97 14.44 -8.77
CA GLY A 74 12.22 13.95 -8.22
C GLY A 74 13.21 15.06 -7.83
N ALA A 75 12.76 16.31 -7.75
CA ALA A 75 13.62 17.40 -7.28
C ALA A 75 13.95 17.22 -5.78
N THR A 76 15.10 17.72 -5.37
CA THR A 76 15.49 17.71 -3.96
C THR A 76 14.55 18.59 -3.14
N LEU A 77 13.99 18.02 -2.06
CA LEU A 77 13.17 18.78 -1.12
C LEU A 77 14.05 19.71 -0.26
N PRO A 78 13.65 20.98 -0.07
CA PRO A 78 14.38 21.90 0.79
C PRO A 78 14.12 21.58 2.28
N ALA A 79 14.92 22.15 3.19
CA ALA A 79 14.89 21.80 4.62
C ALA A 79 13.53 22.08 5.27
N GLU A 80 12.83 23.11 4.80
CA GLU A 80 11.51 23.52 5.25
C GLU A 80 10.39 22.62 4.70
N ALA A 81 10.69 21.62 3.88
CA ALA A 81 9.74 20.57 3.53
C ALA A 81 9.66 19.48 4.61
N PHE A 82 10.61 19.42 5.55
CA PHE A 82 10.70 18.36 6.55
C PHE A 82 9.93 18.70 7.84
N LYS A 83 9.32 17.68 8.46
CA LYS A 83 8.64 17.77 9.75
C LYS A 83 9.64 18.11 10.85
N ALA A 84 9.28 19.05 11.72
CA ALA A 84 10.13 19.44 12.86
C ALA A 84 10.28 18.31 13.88
N ALA A 85 9.21 17.52 14.07
CA ALA A 85 9.19 16.31 14.88
C ALA A 85 8.60 15.16 14.03
N PRO A 86 9.45 14.35 13.38
CA PRO A 86 9.00 13.15 12.68
C PRO A 86 8.43 12.12 13.66
N GLU A 87 7.23 11.62 13.37
CA GLU A 87 6.53 10.61 14.17
C GLU A 87 6.04 9.46 13.28
N GLY A 88 5.87 8.29 13.89
CA GLY A 88 5.40 7.08 13.21
C GLY A 88 6.28 5.86 13.42
N HIS A 89 5.78 4.70 13.01
CA HIS A 89 6.47 3.41 13.11
C HIS A 89 7.03 3.03 11.74
N THR A 90 8.03 3.78 11.28
CA THR A 90 8.54 3.69 9.91
C THR A 90 9.13 2.33 9.59
N GLY A 91 9.97 1.78 10.47
CA GLY A 91 10.59 0.47 10.24
C GLY A 91 9.56 -0.65 10.04
N GLY A 92 8.53 -0.70 10.89
CA GLY A 92 7.44 -1.67 10.75
C GLY A 92 6.59 -1.42 9.50
N SER A 93 6.32 -0.15 9.17
CA SER A 93 5.58 0.22 7.97
C SER A 93 6.31 -0.17 6.68
N LEU A 94 7.63 0.05 6.62
CA LEU A 94 8.45 -0.36 5.46
C LEU A 94 8.44 -1.88 5.27
N ASN A 95 8.41 -2.66 6.35
CA ASN A 95 8.23 -4.12 6.27
C ASN A 95 6.81 -4.52 5.84
N MET A 96 5.80 -3.72 6.21
CA MET A 96 4.40 -4.02 5.91
C MET A 96 4.01 -3.72 4.46
N VAL A 97 4.62 -2.72 3.81
CA VAL A 97 4.36 -2.38 2.41
C VAL A 97 4.44 -3.59 1.46
N PRO A 98 5.55 -4.36 1.40
CA PRO A 98 5.62 -5.51 0.50
C PRO A 98 4.62 -6.61 0.87
N ALA A 99 4.27 -6.76 2.15
CA ALA A 99 3.25 -7.72 2.58
C ALA A 99 1.85 -7.33 2.09
N PHE A 100 1.48 -6.06 2.24
CA PHE A 100 0.18 -5.55 1.82
C PHE A 100 0.03 -5.54 0.29
N VAL A 101 1.07 -5.12 -0.43
CA VAL A 101 1.10 -5.22 -1.90
C VAL A 101 1.06 -6.69 -2.36
N GLY A 102 1.77 -7.58 -1.66
CA GLY A 102 1.72 -9.03 -1.92
C GLY A 102 0.31 -9.61 -1.75
N TYR A 103 -0.45 -9.13 -0.76
CA TYR A 103 -1.87 -9.47 -0.58
C TYR A 103 -2.73 -9.01 -1.78
N LEU A 104 -2.57 -7.76 -2.22
CA LEU A 104 -3.29 -7.24 -3.39
C LEU A 104 -2.93 -8.02 -4.66
N LEU A 105 -1.64 -8.31 -4.85
CA LEU A 105 -1.14 -9.12 -5.95
C LEU A 105 -1.71 -10.54 -5.92
N ALA A 106 -1.79 -11.18 -4.75
CA ALA A 106 -2.40 -12.51 -4.62
C ALA A 106 -3.89 -12.50 -5.03
N ASN A 107 -4.62 -11.44 -4.67
CA ASN A 107 -6.00 -11.25 -5.12
C ASN A 107 -6.08 -11.09 -6.64
N ALA A 108 -5.26 -10.21 -7.21
CA ALA A 108 -5.21 -9.97 -8.66
C ALA A 108 -4.81 -11.22 -9.46
N LEU A 109 -3.82 -12.00 -9.00
CA LEU A 109 -3.37 -13.22 -9.67
C LEU A 109 -4.41 -14.34 -9.64
N SER A 110 -5.17 -14.45 -8.55
CA SER A 110 -6.14 -15.55 -8.36
C SER A 110 -7.58 -15.20 -8.74
N GLY A 111 -7.89 -13.91 -8.94
CA GLY A 111 -9.26 -13.43 -9.11
C GLY A 111 -10.12 -13.54 -7.84
N GLY A 112 -9.53 -13.89 -6.70
CA GLY A 112 -10.23 -14.07 -5.43
C GLY A 112 -10.01 -12.89 -4.48
N THR A 113 -11.09 -12.42 -3.85
CA THR A 113 -11.02 -11.41 -2.79
C THR A 113 -10.68 -12.06 -1.45
N ARG A 114 -9.70 -11.52 -0.74
CA ARG A 114 -9.33 -11.92 0.63
C ARG A 114 -9.57 -10.75 1.57
N ALA A 115 -9.81 -11.04 2.84
CA ALA A 115 -9.67 -10.06 3.92
C ALA A 115 -8.25 -10.11 4.49
N TRP A 116 -7.83 -9.05 5.16
CA TRP A 116 -6.54 -8.98 5.86
C TRP A 116 -6.74 -8.55 7.30
N ILE A 117 -5.82 -8.97 8.16
CA ILE A 117 -5.70 -8.48 9.53
C ILE A 117 -4.23 -8.11 9.73
N MET A 118 -3.98 -6.89 10.17
CA MET A 118 -2.63 -6.42 10.48
C MET A 118 -2.44 -6.44 11.99
N GLY A 119 -1.61 -7.37 12.47
CA GLY A 119 -1.28 -7.45 13.90
C GLY A 119 -0.50 -6.23 14.40
N GLN A 120 0.26 -5.55 13.54
CA GLN A 120 1.01 -4.34 13.86
C GLN A 120 0.19 -3.10 13.47
N GLY A 121 -0.88 -2.80 14.21
CA GLY A 121 -1.83 -1.72 13.90
C GLY A 121 -1.21 -0.35 13.67
N HIS A 122 -0.11 -0.06 14.37
CA HIS A 122 0.67 1.16 14.29
C HIS A 122 1.46 1.33 12.97
N CYS A 123 1.49 0.31 12.12
CA CYS A 123 2.13 0.34 10.79
C CYS A 123 1.17 0.80 9.67
N VAL A 124 0.13 1.56 10.04
CA VAL A 124 -0.94 2.03 9.14
C VAL A 124 -0.43 2.81 7.93
N ALA A 125 0.72 3.48 8.05
CA ALA A 125 1.33 4.20 6.95
C ALA A 125 1.48 3.35 5.68
N ALA A 126 1.76 2.05 5.84
CA ALA A 126 1.88 1.12 4.71
C ALA A 126 0.56 0.96 3.95
N VAL A 127 -0.55 0.81 4.69
CA VAL A 127 -1.88 0.61 4.12
C VAL A 127 -2.37 1.89 3.45
N GLU A 128 -2.24 3.03 4.13
CA GLU A 128 -2.66 4.34 3.60
C GLU A 128 -1.87 4.74 2.36
N ALA A 129 -0.55 4.53 2.36
CA ALA A 129 0.30 4.79 1.20
C ALA A 129 -0.14 3.96 -0.01
N VAL A 130 -0.36 2.65 0.18
CA VAL A 130 -0.81 1.77 -0.91
C VAL A 130 -2.21 2.13 -1.38
N ASN A 131 -3.15 2.40 -0.48
CA ASN A 131 -4.53 2.76 -0.80
C ASN A 131 -4.60 4.07 -1.60
N ALA A 132 -3.84 5.10 -1.21
CA ALA A 132 -3.76 6.34 -1.99
C ALA A 132 -3.18 6.09 -3.39
N LEU A 133 -2.13 5.25 -3.49
CA LEU A 133 -1.49 4.90 -4.75
C LEU A 133 -2.34 3.99 -5.66
N THR A 134 -3.28 3.22 -5.11
CA THR A 134 -4.21 2.38 -5.89
C THR A 134 -5.57 3.06 -6.10
N GLY A 135 -5.83 4.16 -5.41
CA GLY A 135 -7.13 4.83 -5.38
C GLY A 135 -8.17 4.11 -4.51
N ASP A 136 -7.77 3.12 -3.70
CA ASP A 136 -8.64 2.38 -2.78
C ASP A 136 -8.74 3.10 -1.43
N VAL A 137 -9.02 4.41 -1.46
CA VAL A 137 -9.18 5.24 -0.25
C VAL A 137 -10.59 5.10 0.33
N SER A 138 -10.76 5.36 1.62
CA SER A 138 -12.08 5.23 2.25
C SER A 138 -13.03 6.34 1.78
N PRO A 139 -14.35 6.20 1.96
CA PRO A 139 -15.31 7.25 1.61
C PRO A 139 -15.00 8.61 2.27
N GLY A 140 -14.49 8.60 3.51
CA GLY A 140 -14.10 9.83 4.23
C GLY A 140 -12.78 10.45 3.75
N GLN A 141 -12.00 9.72 2.97
CA GLN A 141 -10.72 10.16 2.40
C GLN A 141 -10.83 10.55 0.91
N THR A 142 -11.95 10.20 0.27
CA THR A 142 -12.17 10.46 -1.16
C THR A 142 -12.11 11.96 -1.45
N GLY A 143 -11.32 12.35 -2.44
CA GLY A 143 -11.09 13.74 -2.82
C GLY A 143 -10.06 14.48 -1.95
N ARG A 144 -9.60 13.88 -0.84
CA ARG A 144 -8.52 14.42 -0.02
C ARG A 144 -7.16 13.81 -0.37
N TYR A 145 -7.13 12.50 -0.63
CA TYR A 145 -5.93 11.78 -1.05
C TYR A 145 -6.13 11.13 -2.40
N ASP A 146 -5.16 11.32 -3.29
CA ASP A 146 -5.07 10.68 -4.59
C ASP A 146 -3.60 10.55 -5.01
N ARG A 147 -3.36 10.10 -6.24
CA ARG A 147 -2.02 9.90 -6.81
C ARG A 147 -1.31 11.18 -7.27
N SER A 148 -1.96 12.34 -7.16
CA SER A 148 -1.36 13.61 -7.55
C SER A 148 -0.33 14.09 -6.53
N ASP A 149 0.55 15.00 -6.94
CA ASP A 149 1.51 15.62 -6.04
C ASP A 149 0.82 16.29 -4.84
N ALA A 150 -0.30 16.97 -5.08
CA ALA A 150 -1.10 17.61 -4.05
C ALA A 150 -1.73 16.59 -3.09
N GLY A 151 -2.34 15.52 -3.61
CA GLY A 151 -2.99 14.49 -2.80
C GLY A 151 -1.99 13.71 -1.93
N LEU A 152 -0.83 13.34 -2.50
CA LEU A 152 0.23 12.65 -1.77
C LEU A 152 0.94 13.58 -0.76
N SER A 153 1.11 14.86 -1.11
CA SER A 153 1.62 15.86 -0.17
C SER A 153 0.67 16.05 1.01
N GLN A 154 -0.64 16.11 0.75
CA GLN A 154 -1.66 16.22 1.81
C GLN A 154 -1.64 14.98 2.72
N LEU A 155 -1.50 13.78 2.16
CA LEU A 155 -1.36 12.55 2.93
C LEU A 155 -0.11 12.58 3.83
N ALA A 156 1.03 13.03 3.30
CA ALA A 156 2.27 13.14 4.06
C ALA A 156 2.14 14.16 5.20
N ALA A 157 1.51 15.31 4.94
CA ALA A 157 1.25 16.35 5.94
C ALA A 157 0.29 15.86 7.05
N ASP A 158 -0.78 15.17 6.68
CA ASP A 158 -1.82 14.72 7.60
C ASP A 158 -1.40 13.54 8.47
N PHE A 159 -0.44 12.73 8.02
CA PHE A 159 0.03 11.58 8.79
C PHE A 159 0.62 12.01 10.15
N TYR A 160 0.06 11.45 11.24
CA TYR A 160 0.36 11.82 12.63
C TYR A 160 0.03 13.29 12.99
N SER A 161 -0.91 13.93 12.27
CA SER A 161 -1.37 15.27 12.64
C SER A 161 -2.27 15.26 13.88
N TYR A 162 -1.98 16.14 14.84
CA TYR A 162 -2.82 16.40 16.03
C TYR A 162 -3.78 17.57 15.84
N ALA A 163 -4.01 18.03 14.60
CA ALA A 163 -4.93 19.12 14.34
C ALA A 163 -6.35 18.77 14.81
N ILE A 164 -6.99 19.69 15.54
CA ILE A 164 -8.36 19.56 16.06
C ILE A 164 -9.27 20.53 15.31
N GLY A 165 -10.39 20.02 14.82
CA GLY A 165 -11.39 20.79 14.10
C GLY A 165 -12.22 21.68 15.03
N PRO A 166 -13.02 22.60 14.46
CA PRO A 166 -13.91 23.49 15.24
C PRO A 166 -14.94 22.75 16.12
N ASP A 167 -15.21 21.48 15.82
CA ASP A 167 -16.12 20.60 16.56
C ASP A 167 -15.43 19.81 17.68
N GLY A 168 -14.13 20.04 17.92
CA GLY A 168 -13.35 19.38 18.95
C GLY A 168 -12.89 17.96 18.59
N ARG A 169 -13.11 17.51 17.34
CA ARG A 169 -12.66 16.20 16.85
C ARG A 169 -11.36 16.31 16.05
N PRO A 170 -10.62 15.20 15.81
CA PRO A 170 -9.49 15.21 14.89
C PRO A 170 -9.87 15.81 13.54
N ALA A 171 -9.07 16.77 13.06
CA ALA A 171 -9.32 17.51 11.81
C ALA A 171 -8.96 16.71 10.55
N VAL A 172 -8.29 15.56 10.72
CA VAL A 172 -7.87 14.69 9.62
C VAL A 172 -8.42 13.27 9.81
N PRO A 173 -8.73 12.55 8.72
CA PRO A 173 -9.27 11.19 8.80
C PRO A 173 -8.21 10.12 9.08
N LEU A 174 -6.92 10.49 9.17
CA LEU A 174 -5.82 9.59 9.52
C LEU A 174 -5.47 9.64 11.00
N GLY A 175 -5.13 8.49 11.55
CA GLY A 175 -4.58 8.35 12.91
C GLY A 175 -3.21 7.68 12.90
N SER A 176 -2.70 7.39 14.10
CA SER A 176 -1.44 6.67 14.32
C SER A 176 -1.54 5.15 14.06
N HIS A 177 -2.76 4.63 13.97
CA HIS A 177 -3.11 3.22 13.80
C HIS A 177 -4.13 3.04 12.68
N ALA A 178 -4.27 1.80 12.19
CA ALA A 178 -5.38 1.45 11.31
C ALA A 178 -6.69 1.69 12.04
N GLY A 179 -7.61 2.44 11.44
CA GLY A 179 -8.86 2.80 12.11
C GLY A 179 -10.05 2.71 11.17
N PRO A 180 -11.24 3.12 11.63
CA PRO A 180 -12.44 3.19 10.79
C PRO A 180 -12.27 4.06 9.54
N GLY A 181 -11.31 4.99 9.55
CA GLY A 181 -10.94 5.82 8.41
C GLY A 181 -10.05 5.14 7.36
N THR A 182 -9.41 4.01 7.69
CA THR A 182 -8.51 3.27 6.80
C THR A 182 -9.31 2.28 5.96
N ALA A 183 -9.23 2.41 4.63
CA ALA A 183 -9.95 1.50 3.75
C ALA A 183 -9.48 0.05 3.92
N GLY A 184 -10.45 -0.86 4.03
CA GLY A 184 -10.20 -2.30 4.22
C GLY A 184 -9.80 -2.71 5.65
N ALA A 185 -9.60 -1.77 6.57
CA ALA A 185 -9.31 -2.11 7.96
C ALA A 185 -10.56 -2.63 8.67
N VAL A 186 -10.46 -3.84 9.22
CA VAL A 186 -11.51 -4.48 10.03
C VAL A 186 -11.11 -4.63 11.51
N SER A 187 -9.86 -4.30 11.83
CA SER A 187 -9.30 -4.31 13.17
C SER A 187 -8.19 -3.29 13.27
N GLU A 188 -8.16 -2.54 14.37
CA GLU A 188 -7.19 -1.47 14.59
C GLU A 188 -5.78 -2.01 14.89
N GLY A 189 -5.69 -3.18 15.52
CA GLY A 189 -4.40 -3.80 15.86
C GLY A 189 -3.54 -2.99 16.85
N GLY A 190 -4.11 -1.99 17.54
CA GLY A 190 -3.43 -1.18 18.56
C GLY A 190 -3.16 -1.93 19.87
N TYR A 191 -3.92 -2.99 20.14
CA TYR A 191 -3.62 -3.95 21.21
C TYR A 191 -3.13 -5.27 20.59
N LEU A 192 -1.84 -5.59 20.79
CA LEU A 192 -1.23 -6.81 20.26
C LEU A 192 -1.86 -8.04 20.93
N GLY A 193 -2.30 -9.02 20.14
CA GLY A 193 -2.77 -10.33 20.64
C GLY A 193 -4.22 -10.72 20.31
N SER A 194 -5.05 -9.82 19.77
CA SER A 194 -6.46 -10.10 19.41
C SER A 194 -6.80 -10.47 17.94
N PRO A 195 -5.88 -10.76 16.99
CA PRO A 195 -6.26 -10.94 15.59
C PRO A 195 -7.07 -12.22 15.31
N SER A 196 -7.09 -13.20 16.22
CA SER A 196 -7.80 -14.48 16.02
C SER A 196 -9.27 -14.47 16.43
N SER A 197 -9.76 -13.47 17.17
CA SER A 197 -11.11 -13.48 17.78
C SER A 197 -12.20 -12.73 17.01
N ASN A 198 -11.88 -12.00 15.93
CA ASN A 198 -12.81 -11.06 15.26
C ASN A 198 -13.33 -11.50 13.87
N MET A 199 -13.37 -12.81 13.57
CA MET A 199 -13.79 -13.28 12.25
C MET A 199 -15.32 -13.32 12.13
N SER A 200 -15.92 -12.23 11.68
CA SER A 200 -17.29 -12.21 11.12
C SER A 200 -17.26 -11.51 9.76
N THR A 201 -17.86 -12.18 8.79
CA THR A 201 -17.74 -11.96 7.33
C THR A 201 -18.04 -10.53 6.87
N CYS A 202 -17.14 -9.94 6.07
CA CYS A 202 -17.38 -8.68 5.36
C CYS A 202 -17.32 -8.90 3.84
N ARG A 203 -18.39 -8.54 3.11
CA ARG A 203 -18.47 -8.57 1.64
C ARG A 203 -18.15 -7.18 1.10
N CYS A 204 -17.03 -7.01 0.39
CA CYS A 204 -16.80 -5.83 -0.44
C CYS A 204 -17.00 -6.16 -1.93
N ALA A 205 -17.76 -5.30 -2.60
CA ALA A 205 -18.15 -5.43 -4.01
C ALA A 205 -16.98 -5.10 -4.94
N ALA A 206 -16.69 -6.00 -5.87
CA ALA A 206 -15.71 -5.79 -6.93
C ALA A 206 -16.22 -4.72 -7.92
N ARG A 207 -15.53 -3.58 -8.04
CA ARG A 207 -15.63 -2.73 -9.23
C ARG A 207 -14.45 -3.03 -10.14
N ALA A 208 -14.77 -3.54 -11.32
CA ALA A 208 -13.83 -3.82 -12.39
C ALA A 208 -13.15 -2.52 -12.86
N TRP A 209 -11.82 -2.59 -13.02
CA TRP A 209 -11.02 -1.54 -13.64
C TRP A 209 -11.37 -1.44 -15.13
N SER A 210 -11.75 -0.25 -15.60
CA SER A 210 -11.77 0.10 -17.02
C SER A 210 -10.61 1.05 -17.30
N PRO A 211 -9.75 0.78 -18.30
CA PRO A 211 -8.71 1.72 -18.69
C PRO A 211 -9.28 2.78 -19.63
N SER A 212 -8.98 4.04 -19.33
CA SER A 212 -8.98 5.16 -20.29
C SER A 212 -7.55 5.53 -20.60
#